data_AF-A0A4Y7K7S3-F1
#
_entry.id   AF-A0A4Y7K7S3-F1
#
_cell.length_a   1.000
_cell.length_b   1.000
_cell.length_c   1.000
_cell.angle_alpha   90.00
_cell.angle_beta   90.00
_cell.angle_gamma   90.00
#
_symmetry.space_group_name_H-M   'P 1'
#
loop_
_entity.id
_entity.type
_entity.pdbx_description
1 polymer ?
#
loop_
_entity_poly.entity_id
_entity_poly.type
_entity_poly.pdbx_seq_one_letter_code
_entity_poly.pdbx_strand_id
1 'polypeptide(L)' 'MALLGQWKDEIEIHSQPGMLRLYVQYGVDRTTHPIALAQHAVVLTTYGVLGAACKSDGDPVLV' A
#
# COMPACT_ATOMS: atom_id res chain seq x y z
N MET A 1 6.12 -7.88 15.95
CA MET A 1 5.96 -6.46 15.63
C MET A 1 6.60 -6.22 14.27
N ALA A 2 5.80 -5.94 13.24
CA ALA A 2 6.33 -5.68 11.89
C ALA A 2 6.45 -4.17 11.71
N LEU A 3 7.56 -3.70 11.12
CA LEU A 3 7.86 -2.27 10.92
C LEU A 3 6.72 -1.51 10.24
N LEU A 4 6.01 -2.15 9.31
CA LEU A 4 4.84 -1.58 8.63
C LEU A 4 3.66 -1.27 9.56
N GLY A 5 3.40 -2.13 10.54
CA GLY A 5 2.37 -1.87 11.56
C GLY A 5 2.74 -0.67 12.42
N GLN A 6 4.01 -0.59 12.84
CA GLN A 6 4.50 0.55 13.62
C GLN A 6 4.37 1.87 12.85
N TRP A 7 4.71 1.90 11.56
CA TRP A 7 4.53 3.11 10.73
C TRP A 7 3.06 3.50 10.59
N LYS A 8 2.16 2.53 10.45
CA LYS A 8 0.72 2.81 10.44
C LYS A 8 0.30 3.46 11.76
N ASP A 9 0.67 2.86 12.88
CA ASP A 9 0.29 3.35 14.21
C ASP A 9 0.83 4.76 14.44
N GLU A 10 2.07 5.05 14.06
CA GLU A 10 2.63 6.40 14.26
C GLU A 10 1.97 7.46 13.39
N ILE A 11 1.56 7.13 12.17
CA ILE A 11 0.80 8.07 11.34
C ILE A 11 -0.58 8.31 11.96
N GLU A 12 -1.23 7.27 12.48
CA GLU A 12 -2.54 7.41 13.14
C GLU A 12 -2.44 8.24 14.43
N ILE A 13 -1.40 8.04 15.25
CA ILE A 13 -1.16 8.79 16.49
C ILE A 13 -0.91 10.28 16.21
N HIS A 14 -0.15 10.58 15.14
CA HIS A 14 0.24 11.95 14.80
C HIS A 14 -0.71 12.63 13.80
N SER A 15 -1.86 12.02 13.50
CA SER A 15 -2.89 12.60 12.63
C SER A 15 -4.19 12.79 13.40
N GLN A 16 -5.07 13.66 12.87
CA GLN A 16 -6.41 13.78 13.43
C GLN A 16 -7.17 12.47 13.19
N PRO A 17 -7.82 11.88 14.22
CA PRO A 17 -8.57 10.65 14.07
C PRO A 17 -9.60 10.73 12.94
N GLY A 18 -9.56 9.77 12.01
CA GLY A 18 -10.48 9.69 10.88
C GLY A 18 -10.17 10.64 9.70
N MET A 19 -9.13 11.47 9.80
CA MET A 19 -8.74 12.40 8.73
C MET A 19 -8.03 11.70 7.57
N LEU A 20 -7.26 10.65 7.86
CA LEU A 20 -6.49 9.90 6.87
C LEU A 20 -7.07 8.50 6.72
N ARG A 21 -7.32 8.10 5.47
CA ARG A 21 -7.58 6.70 5.11
C ARG A 21 -6.26 6.03 4.75
N LEU A 22 -5.72 5.22 5.66
CA LEU A 22 -4.47 4.49 5.51
C LEU A 22 -4.73 3.07 5.01
N TYR A 23 -3.91 2.60 4.08
CA TYR A 23 -3.91 1.21 3.62
C TYR A 23 -2.52 0.59 3.74
N VAL A 24 -2.46 -0.63 4.29
CA VAL A 24 -1.23 -1.41 4.37
C VAL A 24 -1.26 -2.45 3.25
N GLN A 25 -0.54 -2.18 2.17
CA GLN A 25 -0.39 -3.07 1.03
C GLN A 25 0.72 -4.09 1.30
N TYR A 26 0.42 -5.09 2.12
CA TYR A 26 1.35 -6.16 2.51
C TYR A 26 0.63 -7.50 2.67
N GLY A 27 1.37 -8.62 2.52
CA GLY A 27 0.80 -9.96 2.62
C GLY A 27 0.16 -10.47 1.32
N VAL A 28 -0.52 -11.63 1.42
CA VAL A 28 -1.10 -12.36 0.28
C VAL A 28 -2.43 -11.75 -0.17
N ASP A 29 -3.21 -11.19 0.76
CA ASP A 29 -4.55 -10.63 0.52
C ASP A 29 -4.52 -9.11 0.20
N ARG A 30 -3.46 -8.67 -0.47
CA ARG A 30 -3.26 -7.24 -0.80
C ARG A 30 -3.97 -6.90 -2.10
N THR A 31 -4.66 -5.77 -2.14
CA THR A 31 -5.17 -5.23 -3.40
C THR A 31 -4.03 -4.61 -4.21
N THR A 32 -4.04 -4.86 -5.50
CA THR A 32 -3.17 -4.22 -6.49
C THR A 32 -3.97 -3.35 -7.46
N HIS A 33 -5.30 -3.35 -7.34
CA HIS A 33 -6.17 -2.58 -8.23
C HIS A 33 -5.99 -1.08 -8.00
N PRO A 34 -5.60 -0.29 -9.03
CA PRO A 34 -5.35 1.14 -8.89
C PRO A 34 -6.52 1.92 -8.28
N ILE A 35 -7.76 1.57 -8.66
CA ILE A 35 -8.98 2.22 -8.16
C ILE A 35 -9.15 1.99 -6.65
N ALA A 36 -8.86 0.79 -6.15
CA ALA A 36 -8.96 0.48 -4.73
C ALA A 36 -7.87 1.21 -3.93
N LEU A 37 -6.65 1.31 -4.47
CA LEU A 37 -5.56 2.05 -3.85
C LEU A 37 -5.85 3.55 -3.79
N ALA A 38 -6.44 4.13 -4.86
CA ALA A 38 -6.77 5.55 -4.95
C ALA A 38 -7.85 6.02 -3.94
N GLN A 39 -8.58 5.10 -3.31
CA GLN A 39 -9.54 5.44 -2.25
C GLN A 39 -8.86 5.82 -0.92
N HIS A 40 -7.57 5.53 -0.78
CA HIS A 40 -6.78 5.76 0.41
C HIS A 40 -5.90 6.98 0.24
N ALA A 41 -5.75 7.78 1.29
CA ALA A 41 -4.88 8.95 1.29
C ALA A 41 -3.40 8.55 1.34
N VAL A 42 -3.10 7.42 1.99
CA VAL A 42 -1.74 6.92 2.16
C VAL A 42 -1.76 5.39 1.99
N VAL A 43 -0.85 4.89 1.15
CA VAL A 43 -0.60 3.46 0.98
C VAL A 43 0.80 3.14 1.48
N LEU A 44 0.89 2.31 2.52
CA LEU A 44 2.16 1.80 3.04
C LEU A 44 2.44 0.44 2.42
N THR A 45 3.66 0.26 1.90
CA THR A 45 4.10 -1.00 1.32
C THR A 45 5.58 -1.29 1.67
N THR A 46 6.11 -2.42 1.20
CA THR A 46 7.55 -2.70 1.27
C THR A 46 8.20 -2.59 -0.10
N TYR A 47 9.52 -2.36 -0.12
CA TYR A 47 10.31 -2.45 -1.34
C TYR A 47 10.15 -3.79 -2.06
N GLY A 48 10.01 -4.91 -1.33
CA GLY A 48 9.80 -6.23 -1.93
C GLY A 48 8.46 -6.34 -2.66
N VAL A 49 7.38 -5.83 -2.06
CA VAL A 49 6.05 -5.80 -2.69
C VAL A 49 6.04 -4.87 -3.91
N LEU A 50 6.62 -3.68 -3.80
CA LEU A 50 6.73 -2.73 -4.90
C LEU A 50 7.57 -3.29 -6.06
N GLY A 51 8.71 -3.92 -5.74
CA GLY A 51 9.59 -4.55 -6.73
C GLY A 51 8.93 -5.73 -7.45
N ALA A 52 8.10 -6.51 -6.75
CA ALA A 52 7.30 -7.56 -7.38
C ALA A 52 6.24 -6.97 -8.35
N ALA A 53 5.53 -5.92 -7.92
CA ALA A 53 4.52 -5.25 -8.76
C ALA A 53 5.13 -4.66 -10.05
N CYS A 54 6.28 -3.99 -9.95
CA CYS A 54 6.98 -3.41 -11.10
C CYS A 54 7.43 -4.46 -12.12
N LYS A 55 7.81 -5.67 -11.67
CA LYS A 55 8.17 -6.78 -12.57
C LYS A 55 6.95 -7.36 -13.29
N SER A 56 5.79 -7.37 -12.64
CA SER A 56 4.54 -7.88 -13.23
C SER A 56 3.95 -6.95 -14.30
N ASP A 57 4.29 -5.67 -14.28
CA ASP A 57 3.82 -4.66 -15.24
C ASP A 57 4.65 -4.62 -16.55
N GLY A 58 5.68 -5.46 -16.64
CA GLY A 58 6.64 -5.52 -17.74
C GLY A 58 6.20 -6.32 -18.98
N ASP A 59 4.92 -6.67 -19.11
CA ASP A 59 4.38 -7.31 -20.33
C ASP A 59 3.50 -6.30 -21.08
N PRO A 60 4.06 -5.51 -22.03
CA PRO A 60 3.25 -4.66 -22.87
C PRO A 60 2.39 -5.56 -23.76
N VAL A 61 1.10 -5.66 -23.43
CA VAL A 61 0.09 -6.19 -24.36
C VAL A 61 0.03 -5.25 -25.55
N LEU A 62 0.85 -5.54 -26.56
CA LEU A 62 0.61 -5.19 -27.94
C LEU A 62 -0.14 -6.36 -28.58
N VAL A 63 -1.46 -6.32 -28.52
CA VAL A 63 -2.36 -7.03 -29.46
C VAL A 63 -3.41 -6.05 -29.94
#